data_AF-A0A9D5K7H3-F1
#
_entry.id   AF-A0A9D5K7H3-F1
#
_cell.length_a   1.000
_cell.length_b   1.000
_cell.length_c   1.000
_cell.angle_alpha   90.00
_cell.angle_beta   90.00
_cell.angle_gamma   90.00
#
_symmetry.space_group_name_H-M   'P 1'
#
loop_
_entity.id
_entity.type
_entity.pdbx_description
1 polymer ?
#
loop_
_entity_poly.entity_id
_entity_poly.type
_entity_poly.pdbx_seq_one_letter_code
_entity_poly.pdbx_strand_id
1 'polypeptide(L)'
;MDTRKPTSNEIVRSLMALGFRVTGVRKRQTVLENGRSRVSVPLRLGSKRRELQLKKQLETYFYQASDLTNNLHVEKVKQWLFPSG
;
A
#
# COMPACT_ATOMS: atom_id res chain seq x y z
N MET A 1 17.43 10.69 2.27
CA MET A 1 16.49 9.54 2.35
C MET A 1 15.78 9.42 1.02
N ASP A 2 15.72 8.23 0.42
CA ASP A 2 15.16 8.00 -0.92
C ASP A 2 13.62 8.17 -0.90
N THR A 3 13.13 9.32 -1.36
CA THR A 3 11.70 9.63 -1.58
C THR A 3 11.11 8.90 -2.81
N ARG A 4 11.74 7.81 -3.23
CA ARG A 4 11.33 7.07 -4.43
C ARG A 4 9.99 6.38 -4.19
N LYS A 5 9.08 6.59 -5.14
CA LYS A 5 7.78 5.92 -5.22
C LYS A 5 7.94 4.41 -5.02
N PRO A 6 7.22 3.78 -4.08
CA PRO A 6 7.27 2.35 -3.85
C PRO A 6 6.72 1.61 -5.07
N THR A 7 7.31 0.46 -5.35
CA THR A 7 6.83 -0.49 -6.34
C THR A 7 5.54 -1.14 -5.85
N SER A 8 4.74 -1.67 -6.77
CA SER A 8 3.52 -2.41 -6.43
C SER A 8 3.79 -3.58 -5.48
N ASN A 9 4.95 -4.24 -5.61
CA ASN A 9 5.35 -5.33 -4.72
C ASN A 9 5.65 -4.85 -3.30
N GLU A 10 6.28 -3.68 -3.14
CA GLU A 10 6.52 -3.09 -1.82
C GLU A 10 5.20 -2.71 -1.14
N ILE A 11 4.23 -2.17 -1.90
CA ILE A 11 2.88 -1.88 -1.38
C ILE A 11 2.18 -3.16 -0.94
N VAL A 12 2.21 -4.22 -1.76
CA VAL A 12 1.64 -5.54 -1.44
C VAL A 12 2.25 -6.10 -0.16
N ARG A 13 3.58 -6.11 -0.05
CA ARG A 13 4.29 -6.60 1.16
C ARG A 13 3.93 -5.79 2.39
N SER A 14 3.79 -4.47 2.25
CA SER A 14 3.42 -3.60 3.35
C SER A 14 2.00 -3.89 3.84
N LEU A 15 1.04 -4.04 2.92
CA LEU A 15 -0.32 -4.46 3.27
C LEU A 15 -0.33 -5.84 3.94
N MET A 16 0.49 -6.79 3.47
CA MET A 16 0.62 -8.10 4.11
C MET A 16 1.17 -8.00 5.54
N ALA A 17 2.12 -7.10 5.79
CA ALA A 17 2.62 -6.83 7.14
C ALA A 17 1.53 -6.22 8.05
N LEU A 18 0.53 -5.53 7.47
CA LEU A 18 -0.66 -5.02 8.18
C LEU A 18 -1.79 -6.06 8.31
N GLY A 19 -1.53 -7.34 7.98
CA GLY A 19 -2.50 -8.43 8.11
C GLY A 19 -3.40 -8.65 6.89
N PHE A 20 -3.20 -7.93 5.79
CA PHE A 20 -3.91 -8.23 4.55
C PHE A 20 -3.39 -9.53 3.90
N ARG A 21 -4.30 -10.28 3.28
CA ARG A 21 -3.96 -11.50 2.54
C ARG A 21 -4.27 -11.31 1.07
N VAL A 22 -3.41 -11.80 0.19
CA VAL A 22 -3.67 -11.79 -1.25
C VAL A 22 -4.81 -12.78 -1.54
N THR A 23 -5.91 -12.28 -2.10
CA THR A 23 -7.09 -13.11 -2.45
C THR A 23 -7.18 -13.38 -3.94
N GLY A 24 -6.41 -12.68 -4.77
CA GLY A 24 -6.26 -13.00 -6.18
C GLY A 24 -5.67 -11.88 -7.02
N VAL A 25 -5.55 -12.12 -8.32
CA VAL A 25 -5.09 -11.13 -9.30
C VAL A 25 -6.19 -10.94 -10.34
N ARG A 26 -6.69 -9.72 -10.51
CA ARG A 26 -7.76 -9.37 -11.48
C ARG A 26 -7.38 -8.13 -12.27
N LYS A 27 -7.60 -8.14 -13.59
CA LYS A 27 -7.40 -6.97 -14.47
C LYS A 27 -6.06 -6.23 -14.25
N ARG A 28 -4.96 -6.98 -14.09
CA ARG A 28 -3.61 -6.43 -13.78
C ARG A 28 -3.53 -5.70 -12.44
N GLN A 29 -4.29 -6.13 -11.45
CA GLN A 29 -4.25 -5.65 -10.07
C GLN A 29 -4.19 -6.86 -9.12
N THR A 30 -3.35 -6.78 -8.11
CA THR A 30 -3.34 -7.70 -6.97
C THR A 30 -4.41 -7.24 -5.98
N VAL A 31 -5.33 -8.12 -5.63
CA VAL A 31 -6.38 -7.87 -4.64
C VAL A 31 -5.94 -8.44 -3.31
N LEU A 32 -6.02 -7.62 -2.27
CA LEU A 32 -5.73 -8.01 -0.90
C LEU A 32 -6.92 -7.71 0.00
N GLU A 33 -7.19 -8.58 0.96
CA GLU A 33 -8.30 -8.45 1.89
C GLU A 33 -7.85 -8.67 3.34
N ASN A 34 -8.44 -7.92 4.27
CA ASN A 34 -8.27 -8.09 5.72
C ASN A 34 -9.65 -7.95 6.38
N GLY A 35 -10.28 -9.08 6.70
CA GLY A 35 -11.65 -9.10 7.24
C GLY A 35 -12.66 -8.46 6.29
N ARG A 36 -13.13 -7.24 6.63
CA ARG A 36 -14.08 -6.47 5.81
C ARG A 36 -13.41 -5.49 4.83
N SER A 37 -12.09 -5.32 4.93
CA SER A 37 -11.33 -4.37 4.12
C SER A 37 -10.77 -5.02 2.86
N ARG A 38 -10.79 -4.30 1.74
CA ARG A 38 -10.27 -4.75 0.45
C ARG A 38 -9.46 -3.65 -0.23
N VAL A 39 -8.29 -4.02 -0.75
CA VAL A 39 -7.39 -3.12 -1.48
C VAL A 39 -7.00 -3.76 -2.81
N SER A 40 -7.04 -2.96 -3.88
CA SER A 40 -6.61 -3.39 -5.22
C SER A 40 -5.35 -2.64 -5.61
N VAL A 41 -4.20 -3.31 -5.55
CA VAL A 41 -2.90 -2.74 -5.92
C VAL A 41 -2.63 -3.02 -7.40
N PRO A 42 -2.50 -2.00 -8.27
CA PRO A 42 -2.16 -2.20 -9.67
C PRO A 42 -0.76 -2.83 -9.79
N LEU A 43 -0.57 -3.77 -10.72
CA LEU A 43 0.76 -4.34 -11.01
C LEU A 43 1.76 -3.30 -11.53
N ARG A 44 1.25 -2.18 -12.09
CA ARG A 44 2.04 -1.03 -12.51
C ARG A 44 1.34 0.27 -12.11
N LEU A 45 2.03 1.11 -11.36
CA LEU A 45 1.58 2.46 -11.00
C LEU A 45 1.87 3.44 -12.14
N GLY A 46 1.20 3.27 -13.28
CA GLY A 46 1.51 4.01 -14.50
C GLY A 46 0.77 5.34 -14.69
N SER A 47 -0.30 5.61 -13.93
CA SER A 47 -1.07 6.86 -14.09
C SER A 47 -1.30 7.57 -12.77
N LYS A 48 -1.18 8.92 -12.79
CA LYS A 48 -1.39 9.78 -11.61
C LYS A 48 -2.75 9.55 -10.95
N ARG A 49 -3.81 9.34 -11.74
CA ARG A 49 -5.17 9.08 -11.23
C ARG A 49 -5.26 7.78 -10.42
N ARG A 50 -4.66 6.69 -10.92
CA ARG A 50 -4.65 5.39 -10.21
C ARG A 50 -3.79 5.45 -8.96
N GLU A 51 -2.68 6.19 -9.03
CA GLU A 51 -1.82 6.43 -7.89
C GLU A 51 -2.57 7.17 -6.78
N LEU A 52 -3.25 8.28 -7.10
CA LEU A 52 -4.02 9.05 -6.12
C LEU A 52 -5.14 8.22 -5.47
N GLN A 53 -5.86 7.42 -6.27
CA GLN A 53 -6.89 6.51 -5.77
C GLN A 53 -6.30 5.47 -4.81
N LEU A 54 -5.17 4.89 -5.16
CA LEU A 54 -4.48 3.93 -4.30
C LEU A 54 -3.98 4.62 -3.03
N LYS A 55 -3.38 5.80 -3.12
CA LYS A 55 -2.93 6.57 -1.95
C LYS A 55 -4.06 6.79 -0.95
N LYS A 56 -5.22 7.28 -1.42
CA LYS A 56 -6.39 7.49 -0.55
C LYS A 56 -6.86 6.22 0.15
N GLN A 57 -6.82 5.07 -0.55
CA GLN A 57 -7.13 3.78 0.07
C GLN A 57 -6.09 3.41 1.13
N LEU A 58 -4.80 3.52 0.80
CA LEU A 58 -3.71 3.16 1.70
C LEU A 58 -3.64 4.08 2.93
N GLU A 59 -3.88 5.38 2.78
CA GLU A 59 -3.91 6.34 3.90
C GLU A 59 -4.81 5.87 5.04
N THR A 60 -5.99 5.33 4.71
CA THR A 60 -6.95 4.83 5.72
C THR A 60 -6.36 3.68 6.55
N TYR A 61 -5.58 2.80 5.93
CA TYR A 61 -5.02 1.62 6.59
C TYR A 61 -3.67 1.90 7.27
N PHE A 62 -2.86 2.76 6.67
CA PHE A 62 -1.53 3.09 7.19
C PHE A 62 -1.57 4.15 8.30
N TYR A 63 -2.61 4.99 8.34
CA TYR A 63 -2.87 5.89 9.47
C TYR A 63 -3.21 5.11 10.76
N GLN A 64 -3.84 3.94 10.65
CA GLN A 64 -4.13 3.07 11.80
C GLN A 64 -2.95 2.16 12.16
N ALA A 65 -1.93 2.07 11.29
CA ALA A 65 -0.76 1.22 11.46
C ALA A 65 0.37 1.90 12.25
N SER A 66 0.08 2.95 13.03
CA SER A 66 1.06 3.77 13.75
C SER A 66 1.93 2.96 14.71
N ASP A 67 1.35 1.97 15.38
CA ASP A 67 2.02 1.17 16.41
C ASP A 67 2.66 -0.13 15.91
N LEU A 68 2.36 -0.50 14.66
CA LEU A 68 2.97 -1.63 13.98
C LEU A 68 3.93 -1.05 12.96
N THR A 69 5.23 -1.04 13.25
CA THR A 69 6.17 -1.92 12.53
C THR A 69 7.62 -1.42 12.55
N ASN A 70 8.52 -2.28 13.02
CA ASN A 70 9.94 -2.34 12.61
C ASN A 70 10.11 -2.84 11.15
N ASN A 71 9.18 -2.54 10.24
CA ASN A 71 9.13 -3.11 8.89
C ASN A 71 9.44 -2.05 7.85
N LEU A 72 10.64 -2.14 7.26
CA LEU A 72 11.19 -1.18 6.29
C LEU A 72 10.23 -0.85 5.14
N HIS A 73 9.40 -1.81 4.71
CA HIS A 73 8.48 -1.61 3.59
C HIS A 73 7.27 -0.75 4.00
N VAL A 74 6.74 -0.97 5.21
CA VAL A 74 5.62 -0.18 5.73
C VAL A 74 6.05 1.27 5.91
N GLU A 75 7.23 1.49 6.47
CA GLU A 75 7.81 2.83 6.63
C GLU A 75 8.03 3.54 5.28
N LYS A 76 8.55 2.83 4.27
CA LYS A 76 8.71 3.38 2.93
C LYS A 76 7.38 3.79 2.29
N VAL A 77 6.33 2.96 2.46
CA VAL A 77 4.99 3.30 1.95
C VAL A 77 4.39 4.46 2.75
N LYS A 78 4.55 4.51 4.08
CA LYS A 78 4.14 5.66 4.91
C LYS A 78 4.79 6.95 4.45
N GLN A 79 6.10 6.99 4.26
CA GLN A 79 6.82 8.17 3.77
C GLN A 79 6.32 8.64 2.39
N TRP A 80 5.91 7.71 1.53
CA TRP A 80 5.34 8.06 0.22
C TRP A 80 3.89 8.57 0.30
N LEU A 81 3.12 8.11 1.30
CA LEU A 81 1.75 8.58 1.56
C LEU A 81 1.76 9.93 2.30
N PHE A 82 2.65 10.08 3.27
CA PHE A 82 2.77 11.22 4.17
C PHE A 82 4.21 11.80 4.11
N PRO A 83 4.61 12.45 3.01
CA PRO A 83 5.98 12.94 2.81
C PRO A 83 6.36 14.16 3.67
N SER A 84 5.46 14.68 4.50
CA SER A 84 5.61 15.95 5.22
C SER A 84 5.51 15.84 6.76
N GLY A 85 5.81 14.66 7.31
CA GLY A 85 5.88 14.43 8.77
C GLY A 85 7.29 14.63 9.30
#